data_AF-A0A6G0YKH0-F1
#
_entry.id   AF-A0A6G0YKH0-F1
#
_cell.length_a   1.000
_cell.length_b   1.000
_cell.length_c   1.000
_cell.angle_alpha   90.00
_cell.angle_beta   90.00
_cell.angle_gamma   90.00
#
_symmetry.space_group_name_H-M   'P 1'
#
loop_
_entity.id
_entity.type
_entity.pdbx_description
1 polymer ?
#
loop_
_entity_poly.entity_id
_entity_poly.type
_entity_poly.pdbx_seq_one_letter_code
_entity_poly.pdbx_strand_id
1 'polypeptide(L)'
;MNNSTKIGGPNLTVEIDESLFTRRKNNTGRIFHSQWVFGGMCRETLDVFMVMVPNRSADTLIPIIEDHIASDPDTGAHTQNIERLWRSAKERNKKHSGTHRSMLDSYISELLWRQKHKKNHLNCPISVFNIGNFLSKCVRCSTFSAFYDLTFLKT
;
A
#
# COMPACT_ATOMS: atom_id res chain seq x y z
N MET A 1 -1.51 -13.47 -18.12
CA MET A 1 -0.30 -12.68 -18.39
C MET A 1 -0.49 -11.38 -17.64
N ASN A 2 0.10 -11.29 -16.44
CA ASN A 2 -0.14 -10.17 -15.52
C ASN A 2 0.81 -9.04 -15.92
N ASN A 3 0.30 -8.05 -16.63
CA ASN A 3 1.01 -6.78 -16.83
C ASN A 3 0.94 -6.01 -15.52
N SER A 4 1.75 -6.41 -14.53
CA SER A 4 2.01 -5.58 -13.35
C SER A 4 2.82 -4.39 -13.84
N THR A 5 2.25 -3.19 -13.80
CA THR A 5 2.98 -1.96 -14.14
C THR A 5 4.04 -1.74 -13.07
N LYS A 6 5.31 -2.04 -13.40
CA LYS A 6 6.44 -1.76 -12.53
C LYS A 6 6.56 -0.26 -12.29
N ILE A 7 6.98 0.10 -11.09
CA ILE A 7 7.21 1.47 -10.65
C ILE A 7 8.67 1.84 -10.97
N GLY A 8 8.89 3.07 -11.41
CA GLY A 8 10.21 3.56 -11.82
C GLY A 8 10.51 3.33 -13.31
N GLY A 9 11.80 3.32 -13.65
CA GLY A 9 12.31 3.26 -15.03
C GLY A 9 13.38 4.32 -15.28
N PRO A 10 13.82 4.48 -16.54
CA PRO A 10 14.91 5.40 -16.88
C PRO A 10 14.66 6.83 -16.40
N ASN A 11 15.60 7.39 -15.66
CA ASN A 11 15.52 8.73 -15.05
C ASN A 11 14.41 8.90 -13.99
N LEU A 12 13.91 7.82 -13.39
CA LEU A 12 12.94 7.88 -12.29
C LEU A 12 13.55 7.40 -10.99
N THR A 13 13.29 8.11 -9.90
CA THR A 13 13.84 7.79 -8.59
C THR A 13 12.82 7.03 -7.76
N VAL A 14 13.11 5.77 -7.46
CA VAL A 14 12.27 4.96 -6.55
C VAL A 14 12.90 4.91 -5.16
N GLU A 15 12.16 5.40 -4.18
CA GLU A 15 12.48 5.27 -2.76
C GLU A 15 11.88 3.96 -2.24
N ILE A 16 12.67 3.12 -1.56
CA ILE A 16 12.23 1.85 -0.97
C ILE A 16 12.56 1.82 0.52
N ASP A 17 11.69 1.21 1.33
CA ASP A 17 11.89 1.09 2.77
C ASP A 17 10.97 0.00 3.36
N GLU A 18 11.37 -0.55 4.51
CA GLU A 18 10.54 -1.45 5.31
C GLU A 18 10.03 -0.75 6.57
N SER A 19 8.77 -0.99 6.92
CA SER A 19 8.20 -0.48 8.15
C SER A 19 7.48 -1.54 8.96
N LEU A 20 7.78 -1.59 10.26
CA LEU A 20 7.04 -2.43 11.18
C LEU A 20 5.70 -1.77 11.55
N PHE A 21 4.60 -2.47 11.26
CA PHE A 21 3.27 -2.13 11.69
C PHE A 21 3.01 -2.82 13.02
N THR A 22 3.27 -2.07 14.10
CA THR A 22 3.01 -2.48 15.48
C THR A 22 2.39 -1.31 16.22
N ARG A 23 1.49 -1.58 17.16
CA ARG A 23 1.07 -0.57 18.14
C ARG A 23 0.64 -1.21 19.44
N ARG A 24 0.98 -0.56 20.55
CA ARG A 24 0.52 -0.89 21.89
C ARG A 24 -0.71 -0.04 22.23
N LYS A 25 -1.70 -0.60 22.93
CA LYS A 25 -2.81 0.19 23.49
C LYS A 25 -2.21 1.22 24.46
N ASN A 26 -2.43 2.51 24.22
CA ASN A 26 -1.88 3.59 25.05
C ASN A 26 -0.33 3.61 25.17
N ASN A 27 0.39 3.14 24.15
CA ASN A 27 1.86 2.97 24.17
C ASN A 27 2.39 2.05 25.30
N THR A 28 1.50 1.33 25.99
CA THR A 28 1.80 0.53 27.19
C THR A 28 1.25 -0.89 27.03
N GLY A 29 1.91 -1.87 27.64
CA GLY A 29 1.47 -3.27 27.61
C GLY A 29 1.97 -4.10 26.42
N ARG A 30 1.38 -5.29 26.24
CA ARG A 30 1.86 -6.35 25.35
C ARG A 30 1.70 -5.98 23.87
N ILE A 31 2.73 -6.29 23.07
CA ILE A 31 2.65 -6.21 21.59
C ILE A 31 1.89 -7.45 21.12
N PHE A 32 0.70 -7.25 20.55
CA PHE A 32 -0.19 -8.36 20.21
C PHE A 32 -0.02 -8.85 18.77
N HIS A 33 0.44 -8.00 17.85
CA HIS A 33 0.70 -8.37 16.45
C HIS A 33 1.64 -7.37 15.77
N SER A 34 2.82 -7.81 15.37
CA SER A 34 3.76 -7.05 14.54
C SER A 34 3.76 -7.62 13.12
N GLN A 35 3.52 -6.78 12.12
CA GLN A 35 3.59 -7.17 10.72
C GLN A 35 4.57 -6.25 9.99
N TRP A 36 5.54 -6.81 9.29
CA TRP A 36 6.41 -6.03 8.42
C TRP A 36 5.66 -5.69 7.14
N VAL A 37 5.83 -4.46 6.68
CA VAL A 37 5.33 -4.01 5.38
C VAL A 37 6.53 -3.43 4.66
N PHE A 38 6.83 -3.99 3.49
CA PHE A 38 7.78 -3.43 2.55
C PHE A 38 7.04 -2.53 1.58
N GLY A 39 7.64 -1.41 1.17
CA GLY A 39 6.99 -0.53 0.21
C GLY A 39 8.00 0.32 -0.53
N GLY A 40 7.50 0.96 -1.58
CA GLY A 40 8.27 1.89 -2.36
C GLY A 40 7.40 2.96 -2.98
N MET A 41 8.02 4.10 -3.29
CA MET A 41 7.37 5.19 -4.00
C MET A 41 8.29 5.82 -5.04
N CYS A 42 7.75 6.07 -6.23
CA CYS A 42 8.41 6.88 -7.25
C CYS A 42 8.23 8.38 -6.92
N ARG A 43 9.31 9.16 -6.93
CA ARG A 43 9.26 10.58 -6.58
C ARG A 43 8.51 11.41 -7.62
N GLU A 44 8.69 11.07 -8.88
CA GLU A 44 8.18 11.85 -10.01
C GLU A 44 6.74 11.48 -10.34
N THR A 45 6.43 10.17 -10.38
CA THR A 45 5.06 9.71 -10.73
C THR A 45 4.14 9.66 -9.52
N LEU A 46 4.70 9.58 -8.30
CA LEU A 46 3.99 9.36 -7.04
C LEU A 46 3.27 8.00 -6.98
N ASP A 47 3.64 7.06 -7.85
CA ASP A 47 3.17 5.68 -7.76
C ASP A 47 3.78 5.00 -6.54
N VAL A 48 2.96 4.20 -5.86
CA VAL A 48 3.30 3.57 -4.59
C VAL A 48 2.95 2.09 -4.65
N PHE A 49 3.82 1.25 -4.10
CA PHE A 49 3.47 -0.13 -3.73
C PHE A 49 3.71 -0.36 -2.24
N MET A 50 2.92 -1.27 -1.67
CA MET A 50 3.07 -1.72 -0.28
C MET A 50 2.69 -3.18 -0.21
N VAL A 51 3.58 -4.01 0.33
CA VAL A 51 3.44 -5.47 0.40
C VAL A 51 3.72 -5.91 1.83
N MET A 52 2.81 -6.71 2.40
CA MET A 52 3.04 -7.33 3.70
C MET A 52 4.06 -8.45 3.55
N VAL A 53 5.14 -8.40 4.34
CA VAL A 53 6.23 -9.39 4.28
C VAL A 53 6.39 -10.11 5.62
N PRO A 54 6.66 -11.42 5.64
CA PRO A 54 6.85 -12.15 6.89
C PRO A 54 8.10 -11.67 7.65
N ASN A 55 9.16 -11.30 6.93
CA ASN A 55 10.43 -10.84 7.48
C ASN A 55 11.11 -9.86 6.51
N ARG A 56 12.20 -9.23 6.98
CA ARG A 56 13.04 -8.29 6.21
C ARG A 56 14.31 -8.94 5.62
N SER A 57 14.32 -10.26 5.44
CA SER A 57 15.47 -10.94 4.83
C SER A 57 15.59 -10.52 3.37
N ALA A 58 16.83 -10.44 2.87
CA ALA A 58 17.09 -10.18 1.45
C ALA A 58 16.36 -11.19 0.56
N ASP A 59 16.29 -12.47 0.96
CA ASP A 59 15.57 -13.53 0.21
C ASP A 59 14.08 -13.23 0.01
N THR A 60 13.48 -12.48 0.94
CA THR A 60 12.08 -12.06 0.86
C THR A 60 11.93 -10.77 0.04
N LEU A 61 12.88 -9.84 0.16
CA LEU A 61 12.76 -8.49 -0.41
C LEU A 61 13.20 -8.43 -1.88
N ILE A 62 14.28 -9.12 -2.25
CA ILE A 62 14.80 -9.18 -3.62
C ILE A 62 13.72 -9.55 -4.64
N PRO A 63 12.95 -10.64 -4.47
CA PRO A 63 11.92 -11.00 -5.46
C PRO A 63 10.81 -9.95 -5.56
N ILE A 64 10.50 -9.23 -4.47
CA ILE A 64 9.49 -8.17 -4.49
C ILE A 64 10.02 -6.94 -5.23
N ILE A 65 11.28 -6.58 -5.00
CA ILE A 65 11.98 -5.51 -5.72
C ILE A 65 11.96 -5.80 -7.22
N GLU A 66 12.35 -7.00 -7.63
CA GLU A 66 12.39 -7.40 -9.03
C GLU A 66 11.00 -7.38 -9.70
N ASP A 67 9.95 -7.75 -8.95
CA ASP A 67 8.57 -7.75 -9.45
C ASP A 67 7.99 -6.33 -9.57
N HIS A 68 8.27 -5.46 -8.61
CA HIS A 68 7.60 -4.15 -8.50
C HIS A 68 8.40 -2.98 -9.07
N ILE A 69 9.72 -3.10 -9.26
CA ILE A 69 10.58 -1.99 -9.66
C ILE A 69 11.19 -2.26 -11.04
N ALA A 70 11.07 -1.28 -11.93
CA ALA A 70 11.77 -1.30 -13.21
C ALA A 70 13.23 -0.91 -12.95
N SER A 71 14.13 -1.88 -13.02
CA SER A 71 15.57 -1.68 -12.77
C SER A 71 16.17 -0.74 -13.82
N ASP A 72 16.84 0.32 -13.36
CA ASP A 72 17.78 1.12 -14.14
C ASP A 72 19.09 1.23 -13.34
N PRO A 73 20.26 0.83 -13.90
CA PRO A 73 21.56 0.87 -13.22
C PRO A 73 21.95 2.24 -12.61
N ASP A 74 21.37 3.34 -13.08
CA ASP A 74 21.75 4.70 -12.64
C ASP A 74 20.87 5.27 -11.49
N THR A 75 19.95 4.47 -10.94
CA THR A 75 18.99 4.98 -9.95
C THR A 75 19.54 4.96 -8.53
N GLY A 76 19.84 6.14 -7.97
CA GLY A 76 20.18 6.30 -6.55
C GLY A 76 18.98 6.04 -5.63
N ALA A 77 19.20 5.33 -4.52
CA ALA A 77 18.19 5.11 -3.48
C ALA A 77 18.13 6.30 -2.51
N HIS A 78 16.93 6.83 -2.27
CA HIS A 78 16.66 7.92 -1.32
C HIS A 78 15.52 7.52 -0.36
N THR A 79 15.44 8.13 0.84
CA THR A 79 14.52 7.68 1.91
C THR A 79 13.54 8.74 2.44
N GLN A 80 13.66 10.00 2.04
CA GLN A 80 12.99 11.11 2.75
C GLN A 80 11.47 11.20 2.49
N ASN A 81 10.99 10.84 1.30
CA ASN A 81 9.55 10.92 0.98
C ASN A 81 8.79 9.68 1.47
N ILE A 82 9.43 8.51 1.42
CA ILE A 82 8.82 7.26 1.88
C ILE A 82 8.53 7.25 3.38
N GLU A 83 9.33 7.93 4.20
CA GLU A 83 9.04 8.13 5.63
C GLU A 83 7.72 8.88 5.86
N ARG A 84 7.44 9.91 5.04
CA ARG A 84 6.18 10.66 5.12
C ARG A 84 4.99 9.79 4.70
N LEU A 85 5.18 8.95 3.69
CA LEU A 85 4.18 7.96 3.27
C LEU A 85 3.90 6.97 4.42
N TRP A 86 4.92 6.46 5.09
CA TRP A 86 4.75 5.59 6.26
C TRP A 86 4.03 6.27 7.42
N ARG A 87 4.30 7.55 7.66
CA ARG A 87 3.55 8.33 8.67
C ARG A 87 2.06 8.34 8.34
N SER A 88 1.70 8.57 7.07
CA SER A 88 0.30 8.52 6.61
C SER A 88 -0.30 7.12 6.74
N ALA A 89 0.45 6.07 6.38
CA ALA A 89 -0.02 4.69 6.47
C ALA A 89 -0.27 4.22 7.90
N LYS A 90 0.60 4.65 8.83
CA LYS A 90 0.45 4.30 10.25
C LYS A 90 -0.59 5.15 10.97
N GLU A 91 -1.11 6.22 10.37
CA GLU A 91 -2.05 7.13 11.04
C GLU A 91 -3.35 6.45 11.46
N ARG A 92 -3.91 5.57 10.62
CA ARG A 92 -5.09 4.80 11.02
C ARG A 92 -4.81 3.82 12.16
N ASN A 93 -3.66 3.14 12.12
CA ASN A 93 -3.23 2.30 13.23
C ASN A 93 -3.08 3.12 14.52
N LYS A 94 -2.67 4.39 14.40
CA LYS A 94 -2.60 5.37 15.51
C LYS A 94 -3.97 5.90 15.96
N LYS A 95 -5.00 5.85 15.13
CA LYS A 95 -6.36 6.22 15.56
C LYS A 95 -7.10 5.05 16.21
N HIS A 96 -6.92 3.84 15.68
CA HIS A 96 -7.70 2.67 16.07
C HIS A 96 -6.99 1.72 17.06
N SER A 97 -5.94 2.20 17.74
CA SER A 97 -5.18 1.42 18.75
C SER A 97 -4.55 0.13 18.21
N GLY A 98 -4.20 0.12 16.93
CA GLY A 98 -3.70 -1.05 16.22
C GLY A 98 -4.66 -1.50 15.11
N THR A 99 -4.21 -2.47 14.33
CA THR A 99 -4.98 -3.09 13.26
C THR A 99 -4.74 -4.58 13.32
N HIS A 100 -5.81 -5.35 13.44
CA HIS A 100 -5.71 -6.81 13.37
C HIS A 100 -5.11 -7.22 12.03
N ARG A 101 -4.25 -8.25 12.01
CA ARG A 101 -3.50 -8.64 10.80
C ARG A 101 -4.38 -8.85 9.57
N SER A 102 -5.57 -9.43 9.76
CA SER A 102 -6.55 -9.67 8.69
C SER A 102 -7.10 -8.40 8.03
N MET A 103 -7.07 -7.26 8.74
CA MET A 103 -7.56 -5.97 8.27
C MET A 103 -6.45 -5.10 7.67
N LEU A 104 -5.18 -5.49 7.83
CA LEU A 104 -4.07 -4.67 7.37
C LEU A 104 -4.06 -4.55 5.85
N ASP A 105 -4.35 -5.64 5.15
CA ASP A 105 -4.42 -5.69 3.69
C ASP A 105 -5.48 -4.72 3.12
N SER A 106 -6.68 -4.71 3.72
CA SER A 106 -7.77 -3.82 3.29
C SER A 106 -7.43 -2.35 3.55
N TYR A 107 -6.71 -2.03 4.63
CA TYR A 107 -6.27 -0.66 4.92
C TYR A 107 -5.14 -0.20 4.01
N ILE A 108 -4.19 -1.08 3.69
CA ILE A 108 -3.14 -0.79 2.70
C ILE A 108 -3.79 -0.52 1.35
N SER A 109 -4.70 -1.39 0.91
CA SER A 109 -5.44 -1.23 -0.34
C SER A 109 -6.20 0.10 -0.41
N GLU A 110 -6.90 0.48 0.67
CA GLU A 110 -7.58 1.77 0.73
C GLU A 110 -6.61 2.96 0.66
N LEU A 111 -5.43 2.86 1.30
CA LEU A 111 -4.42 3.89 1.23
C LEU A 111 -3.86 4.04 -0.19
N LEU A 112 -3.51 2.93 -0.85
CA LEU A 112 -3.02 2.93 -2.22
C LEU A 112 -4.05 3.55 -3.17
N TRP A 113 -5.32 3.20 -2.99
CA TRP A 113 -6.42 3.82 -3.73
C TRP A 113 -6.49 5.33 -3.51
N ARG A 114 -6.44 5.78 -2.25
CA ARG A 114 -6.44 7.22 -1.93
C ARG A 114 -5.26 7.94 -2.58
N GLN A 115 -4.07 7.33 -2.56
CA GLN A 115 -2.87 7.91 -3.16
C GLN A 115 -3.01 8.08 -4.67
N LYS A 116 -3.47 7.04 -5.37
CA LYS A 116 -3.71 7.07 -6.81
C LYS A 116 -4.71 8.14 -7.23
N HIS A 117 -5.70 8.43 -6.38
CA HIS A 117 -6.78 9.36 -6.67
C HIS A 117 -6.65 10.76 -6.03
N LYS A 118 -5.51 11.09 -5.40
CA LYS A 118 -5.29 12.41 -4.77
C LYS A 118 -5.45 13.61 -5.72
N LYS A 119 -5.25 13.44 -7.03
CA LYS A 119 -5.39 14.54 -8.01
C LYS A 119 -6.85 14.89 -8.34
N ASN A 120 -7.83 14.07 -7.95
CA ASN A 120 -9.25 14.25 -8.28
C ASN A 120 -10.05 14.86 -7.11
N HIS A 121 -9.55 15.94 -6.51
CA HIS A 121 -10.17 16.64 -5.38
C HIS A 121 -11.57 17.22 -5.65
N LEU A 122 -12.11 17.08 -6.86
CA LEU A 122 -13.42 17.64 -7.22
C LEU A 122 -14.59 16.66 -7.17
N ASN A 123 -14.45 15.37 -6.81
CA ASN A 123 -15.60 14.45 -6.82
C ASN A 123 -15.58 13.25 -5.85
N CYS A 124 -15.06 13.39 -4.62
CA CYS A 124 -15.18 12.31 -3.63
C CYS A 124 -15.73 12.83 -2.29
N PRO A 125 -16.98 12.49 -1.91
CA PRO A 125 -17.53 12.85 -0.62
C PRO A 125 -16.71 12.18 0.49
N ILE A 126 -16.22 13.00 1.41
CA ILE A 126 -15.32 12.63 2.52
C ILE A 126 -15.97 11.67 3.55
N SER A 127 -17.15 11.11 3.29
CA SER A 127 -17.97 10.45 4.32
C SER A 127 -18.69 9.17 3.90
N VAL A 128 -18.09 8.23 3.16
CA VAL A 128 -18.65 6.87 3.06
C VAL A 128 -17.56 5.80 2.98
N PHE A 129 -16.88 5.50 4.08
CA PHE A 129 -16.19 4.21 4.25
C PHE A 129 -16.38 3.77 5.71
N ASN A 130 -17.57 3.27 6.00
CA ASN A 130 -17.83 2.52 7.23
C ASN A 130 -17.39 1.08 6.98
N ILE A 131 -16.46 0.62 7.82
CA ILE A 131 -15.95 -0.76 7.85
C ILE A 131 -17.13 -1.69 8.14
N GLY A 132 -17.61 -2.43 7.14
CA GLY A 132 -18.70 -3.37 7.32
C GLY A 132 -19.31 -3.95 6.05
N ASN A 133 -19.25 -3.28 4.91
CA ASN A 133 -19.85 -3.79 3.67
C ASN A 133 -18.99 -3.45 2.45
N PHE A 134 -18.06 -4.36 2.10
CA PHE A 134 -17.38 -4.29 0.80
C PHE A 134 -18.17 -5.00 -0.32
N LEU A 135 -19.37 -5.54 -0.03
CA LEU A 135 -20.15 -6.32 -1.01
C LEU A 135 -21.54 -5.78 -1.36
N SER A 136 -21.97 -4.62 -0.88
CA SER A 136 -23.19 -4.02 -1.43
C SER A 136 -23.12 -2.51 -1.39
N LYS A 137 -23.31 -1.90 -2.57
CA LYS A 137 -23.41 -0.45 -2.83
C LYS A 137 -22.09 0.27 -3.13
N CYS A 138 -21.41 -0.17 -4.19
CA CYS A 138 -20.72 0.75 -5.09
C CYS A 138 -21.43 0.73 -6.47
N VAL A 139 -22.69 1.17 -6.53
CA VAL A 139 -23.52 1.11 -7.76
C VAL A 139 -23.46 2.42 -8.56
N ARG A 140 -22.37 3.20 -8.47
CA ARG A 140 -22.25 4.40 -9.32
C ARG A 140 -20.85 4.85 -9.70
N CYS A 141 -19.85 3.96 -9.61
CA CYS A 141 -18.53 4.21 -10.18
C CYS A 141 -18.28 3.19 -11.29
N SER A 142 -18.48 3.61 -12.55
CA SER A 142 -18.33 2.79 -13.75
C SER A 142 -16.90 2.29 -14.01
N THR A 143 -15.95 2.58 -13.12
CA THR A 143 -14.55 2.15 -13.24
C THR A 143 -14.17 1.04 -12.26
N PHE A 144 -15.06 0.62 -11.37
CA PHE A 144 -14.78 -0.46 -10.41
C PHE A 144 -15.05 -1.88 -10.96
N SER A 145 -15.73 -2.00 -12.11
CA SER A 145 -16.04 -3.30 -12.72
C SER A 145 -14.81 -4.04 -13.26
N ALA A 146 -13.66 -3.37 -13.42
CA ALA A 146 -12.50 -4.00 -14.05
C ALA A 146 -11.58 -4.76 -13.07
N PHE A 147 -11.79 -4.66 -11.75
CA PHE A 147 -10.92 -5.30 -10.76
C PHE A 147 -11.43 -6.63 -10.19
N TYR A 148 -12.71 -6.97 -10.40
CA TYR A 148 -13.30 -8.22 -9.88
C TYR A 148 -13.63 -9.27 -10.95
N ASP A 149 -13.44 -8.98 -12.24
CA ASP A 149 -13.82 -9.88 -13.35
C ASP A 149 -12.74 -10.90 -13.78
N LEU A 150 -11.59 -11.00 -13.10
CA LEU A 150 -10.48 -11.88 -13.52
C LEU A 150 -10.08 -12.99 -12.55
N THR A 151 -10.81 -13.21 -11.45
CA THR A 151 -10.50 -14.33 -10.52
C THR A 151 -11.66 -15.28 -10.24
N PHE A 152 -12.78 -15.17 -10.97
CA PHE A 152 -13.92 -16.08 -10.78
C PHE A 152 -14.43 -16.73 -12.08
N LEU A 153 -13.53 -17.16 -12.97
CA LEU A 153 -13.84 -18.09 -14.07
C LEU A 153 -12.55 -18.80 -14.52
N LYS A 154 -12.09 -19.78 -13.72
CA LYS A 154 -11.25 -20.92 -14.15
C LYS A 154 -11.07 -21.89 -12.98
N THR A 155 -12.12 -22.66 -12.71
CA THR A 155 -12.24 -24.13 -12.71
C THR A 155 -13.49 -24.49 -11.93
#